data_AF-A0A929RVM4-F1
#
_entry.id   AF-A0A929RVM4-F1
#
_cell.length_a   1.000
_cell.length_b   1.000
_cell.length_c   1.000
_cell.angle_alpha   90.00
_cell.angle_beta   90.00
_cell.angle_gamma   90.00
#
_symmetry.space_group_name_H-M   'P 1'
#
loop_
_entity.id
_entity.type
_entity.pdbx_description
1 polymer ?
#
loop_
_entity_poly.entity_id
_entity_poly.type
_entity_poly.pdbx_seq_one_letter_code
_entity_poly.pdbx_strand_id
1 'polypeptide(L)' 'MKRWIRQVISRWKATTPKFFKVIAVFATCVSVTAISINTALLGAGASAPSWWSDIFPYLVGIPAGMAAVAKLTKDDK' A
#
# COMPACT_ATOMS: atom_id res chain seq x y z
N MET A 1 6.57 23.87 -5.58
CA MET A 1 7.79 23.48 -4.82
C MET A 1 9.02 23.91 -5.61
N LYS A 2 9.90 24.71 -5.01
CA LYS A 2 11.10 25.26 -5.69
C LYS A 2 12.00 24.12 -6.22
N ARG A 3 12.64 24.33 -7.36
CA ARG A 3 13.40 23.31 -8.13
C ARG A 3 14.51 22.62 -7.31
N TRP A 4 15.18 23.36 -6.44
CA TRP A 4 16.25 22.85 -5.57
C TRP A 4 15.76 21.84 -4.52
N ILE A 5 14.58 22.05 -3.94
CA ILE A 5 13.98 21.13 -2.94
C ILE A 5 13.73 19.75 -3.58
N ARG A 6 13.21 19.72 -4.82
CA ARG A 6 13.00 18.47 -5.56
C ARG A 6 14.31 17.73 -5.84
N GLN A 7 15.39 18.46 -6.14
CA GLN A 7 16.72 17.87 -6.37
C GLN A 7 17.33 17.27 -5.11
N VAL A 8 17.20 17.96 -3.97
CA VAL A 8 17.65 17.43 -2.67
C VAL A 8 16.88 16.17 -2.32
N ILE A 9 15.54 16.20 -2.35
CA ILE A 9 14.70 15.02 -2.07
C ILE A 9 15.04 13.87 -3.01
N SER A 10 15.22 14.16 -4.31
CA SER A 10 15.66 13.15 -5.27
C SER A 10 16.95 12.50 -4.79
N ARG A 11 18.02 13.24 -4.49
CA ARG A 11 19.31 12.63 -4.08
C ARG A 11 19.21 11.61 -2.94
N TRP A 12 18.32 11.82 -1.97
CA TRP A 12 18.15 10.94 -0.82
C TRP A 12 17.28 9.69 -1.05
N LYS A 13 16.58 9.58 -2.18
CA LYS A 13 15.78 8.39 -2.49
C LYS A 13 16.66 7.21 -2.93
N ALA A 14 16.49 6.06 -2.29
CA ALA A 14 17.13 4.78 -2.65
C ALA A 14 16.51 4.18 -3.91
N THR A 15 17.28 3.44 -4.70
CA THR A 15 16.78 2.73 -5.90
C THR A 15 15.92 1.53 -5.50
N THR A 16 14.68 1.45 -5.98
CA THR A 16 13.78 0.32 -5.70
C THR A 16 14.10 -0.88 -6.60
N PRO A 17 14.39 -2.06 -6.05
CA PRO A 17 14.53 -3.27 -6.84
C PRO A 17 13.21 -3.60 -7.57
N LYS A 18 13.29 -4.06 -8.83
CA LYS A 18 12.10 -4.45 -9.63
C LYS A 18 11.23 -5.48 -8.90
N PHE A 19 11.85 -6.43 -8.18
CA PHE A 19 11.16 -7.42 -7.35
C PHE A 19 10.23 -6.78 -6.31
N PHE A 20 10.70 -5.73 -5.61
CA PHE A 20 9.91 -5.06 -4.58
C PHE A 20 8.69 -4.34 -5.16
N LYS A 21 8.79 -3.81 -6.38
CA LYS A 21 7.63 -3.22 -7.07
C LYS A 21 6.54 -4.25 -7.35
N VAL A 22 6.92 -5.46 -7.77
CA VAL A 22 5.97 -6.56 -8.03
C VAL A 22 5.22 -6.93 -6.75
N ILE A 23 5.94 -7.08 -5.63
CA ILE A 23 5.31 -7.37 -4.33
C ILE A 23 4.37 -6.22 -3.92
N ALA A 24 4.81 -4.96 -4.05
CA ALA A 24 4.00 -3.82 -3.68
C ALA A 24 2.69 -3.74 -4.49
N VAL A 25 2.75 -4.05 -5.79
CA VAL A 25 1.56 -4.12 -6.65
C VAL A 25 0.62 -5.23 -6.18
N PHE A 26 1.14 -6.44 -5.98
CA PHE A 26 0.34 -7.58 -5.52
C PHE A 26 -0.33 -7.30 -4.16
N ALA A 27 0.44 -6.76 -3.21
CA ALA A 27 -0.04 -6.36 -1.90
C ALA A 27 -1.17 -5.31 -2.01
N THR A 28 -1.05 -4.36 -2.93
CA THR A 28 -2.09 -3.35 -3.18
C THR A 28 -3.37 -3.97 -3.72
N CYS A 29 -3.28 -4.95 -4.64
CA CYS A 29 -4.45 -5.68 -5.13
C CYS A 29 -5.20 -6.38 -3.99
N VAL A 30 -4.47 -7.09 -3.12
CA VAL A 30 -5.06 -7.77 -1.95
C VAL A 30 -5.76 -6.76 -1.03
N SER A 31 -5.13 -5.62 -0.78
CA SER A 31 -5.69 -4.53 0.03
C SER A 31 -7.02 -4.02 -0.52
N VAL A 32 -7.06 -3.73 -1.83
CA VAL A 32 -8.27 -3.24 -2.51
C VAL A 32 -9.39 -4.27 -2.43
N THR A 33 -9.10 -5.55 -2.69
CA THR A 33 -10.08 -6.63 -2.58
C THR A 33 -10.63 -6.76 -1.16
N ALA A 34 -9.77 -6.70 -0.14
CA ALA A 34 -10.20 -6.76 1.25
C ALA A 34 -11.13 -5.59 1.61
N ILE A 35 -10.81 -4.38 1.15
CA ILE A 35 -11.67 -3.20 1.33
C ILE A 35 -13.02 -3.43 0.65
N SER A 36 -13.03 -3.92 -0.61
CA SER A 36 -14.28 -4.21 -1.33
C SER A 36 -15.17 -5.20 -0.59
N ILE A 37 -14.59 -6.30 -0.09
CA ILE A 37 -15.32 -7.29 0.72
C ILE A 37 -15.92 -6.63 1.97
N ASN A 38 -15.11 -5.85 2.70
CA ASN A 38 -15.58 -5.20 3.92
C ASN A 38 -16.68 -4.18 3.65
N THR A 39 -16.58 -3.41 2.55
CA THR A 39 -17.63 -2.48 2.14
C THR A 39 -18.91 -3.19 1.72
N ALA A 40 -18.81 -4.36 1.07
CA ALA A 40 -19.97 -5.16 0.69
C ALA A 40 -20.68 -5.74 1.91
N LEU A 41 -19.93 -6.24 2.90
CA LEU A 41 -20.46 -6.72 4.18
C LEU A 41 -21.23 -5.62 4.93
N LEU A 42 -20.63 -4.44 5.06
CA LEU A 42 -21.26 -3.28 5.69
C LEU A 42 -22.51 -2.83 4.92
N GLY A 43 -22.45 -2.80 3.58
CA GLY A 43 -23.59 -2.44 2.74
C GLY A 43 -24.75 -3.43 2.81
N ALA A 44 -24.46 -4.72 3.07
CA ALA A 44 -25.47 -5.75 3.28
C ALA A 44 -25.98 -5.83 4.73
N GLY A 45 -25.43 -5.04 5.65
CA GLY A 45 -25.73 -5.14 7.09
C GLY A 45 -25.27 -6.45 7.73
N ALA A 46 -24.35 -7.18 7.08
CA ALA A 46 -23.84 -8.45 7.56
C ALA A 46 -22.72 -8.23 8.59
N SER A 47 -22.72 -9.04 9.65
CA SER A 47 -21.64 -9.03 10.64
C SER A 47 -20.46 -9.85 10.11
N ALA A 48 -19.27 -9.25 10.08
CA ALA A 48 -18.07 -9.98 9.75
C ALA A 48 -17.73 -11.00 10.85
N PRO A 49 -17.23 -12.20 10.49
CA PRO A 49 -16.67 -13.13 11.47
C PRO A 49 -15.52 -12.51 12.26
N SER A 50 -15.29 -12.97 13.50
CA SER A 50 -14.23 -12.43 14.37
C SER A 50 -12.85 -12.44 13.72
N TRP A 51 -12.47 -13.55 13.10
CA TRP A 51 -11.18 -13.71 12.42
C TRP A 51 -10.98 -12.69 11.27
N TRP A 52 -12.07 -12.25 10.62
CA TRP A 52 -11.98 -11.25 9.56
C TRP A 52 -11.64 -9.89 10.14
N SER A 53 -12.28 -9.51 11.24
CA SER A 53 -11.98 -8.27 11.97
C SER A 53 -10.54 -8.24 12.49
N ASP A 54 -9.97 -9.39 12.84
CA ASP A 54 -8.58 -9.50 13.27
C ASP A 54 -7.59 -9.34 12.10
N ILE A 55 -7.87 -9.93 10.93
CA ILE A 55 -6.95 -9.95 9.78
C ILE A 55 -7.08 -8.69 8.90
N PHE A 56 -8.30 -8.15 8.75
CA PHE A 56 -8.60 -7.02 7.85
C PHE A 56 -7.66 -5.81 8.03
N PRO A 57 -7.34 -5.36 9.26
CA PRO A 57 -6.39 -4.26 9.46
C PRO A 57 -5.00 -4.53 8.88
N TYR A 58 -4.52 -5.78 8.89
CA TYR A 58 -3.21 -6.14 8.34
C TYR A 58 -3.21 -6.16 6.81
N LEU A 59 -4.31 -6.65 6.20
CA LEU A 59 -4.50 -6.65 4.75
C LEU A 59 -4.51 -5.23 4.17
N VAL A 60 -4.92 -4.24 4.95
CA VAL A 60 -4.92 -2.83 4.54
C VAL A 60 -3.65 -2.11 4.96
N GLY A 61 -3.21 -2.31 6.19
CA GLY A 61 -2.10 -1.57 6.80
C GLY A 61 -0.73 -1.92 6.21
N ILE A 62 -0.45 -3.20 5.96
CA ILE A 62 0.85 -3.63 5.41
C ILE A 62 1.05 -3.03 4.00
N PRO A 63 0.10 -3.16 3.06
CA PRO A 63 0.27 -2.58 1.73
C PRO A 63 0.28 -1.05 1.74
N ALA A 64 -0.47 -0.41 2.64
CA ALA A 64 -0.40 1.05 2.82
C ALA A 64 0.98 1.52 3.29
N GLY A 65 1.59 0.81 4.25
CA GLY A 65 2.96 1.06 4.70
C GLY A 65 3.96 0.86 3.56
N MET A 66 3.84 -0.22 2.81
CA MET A 66 4.68 -0.47 1.63
C MET A 66 4.55 0.63 0.58
N ALA A 67 3.33 1.10 0.29
CA ALA A 67 3.08 2.19 -0.65
C ALA A 67 3.67 3.52 -0.16
N ALA A 68 3.60 3.80 1.15
CA ALA A 68 4.22 4.97 1.75
C ALA A 68 5.75 4.95 1.61
N VAL A 69 6.37 3.80 1.90
CA VAL A 69 7.82 3.61 1.77
C VAL A 69 8.26 3.64 0.30
N ALA A 70 7.47 3.09 -0.62
CA ALA A 70 7.74 3.14 -2.05
C ALA A 70 7.86 4.58 -2.57
N LYS A 71 7.07 5.54 -2.05
CA LYS A 71 7.19 6.96 -2.40
C LYS A 71 8.54 7.58 -2.04
N LEU A 72 9.25 6.99 -1.07
CA LEU A 72 10.60 7.41 -0.64
C LEU A 72 11.71 6.81 -1.50
N THR A 73 11.38 5.97 -2.47
CA THR A 73 12.33 5.31 -3.36
C THR A 73 12.26 5.85 -4.80
N LYS A 74 13.36 5.75 -5.55
CA LYS A 74 13.45 6.05 -6.99
C LYS A 74 13.21 4.78 -7.77
N ASP A 75 12.48 4.92 -8.86
CA ASP A 75 12.45 3.88 -9.87
C ASP A 75 13.84 3.69 -10.47
N ASP A 76 14.28 2.43 -10.52
CA ASP A 76 15.36 2.01 -11.42
C ASP A 76 14.91 2.30 -12.86
N LYS A 77 15.67 3.13 -13.58
CA LYS A 77 15.41 3.47 -14.99
C LYS A 77 15.77 2.30 -15.90
#